data_AF-A0A966C1J2-F1
#
_entry.id   AF-A0A966C1J2-F1
#
_cell.length_a   1.000
_cell.length_b   1.000
_cell.length_c   1.000
_cell.angle_alpha   90.00
_cell.angle_beta   90.00
_cell.angle_gamma   90.00
#
_symmetry.space_group_name_H-M   'P 1'
#
loop_
_entity.id
_entity.type
_entity.pdbx_description
1 polymer ?
#
loop_
_entity_poly.entity_id
_entity_poly.type
_entity_poly.pdbx_seq_one_letter_code
_entity_poly.pdbx_strand_id
1 'polypeptide(L)'
;MFKISNTDNGVKAFITGFKTEELSAKIQECQNGHCSCNCDPQIMQKIENIEVTSEKDGTNIIISGSINAKELEPLMKECLL
;
A
#
# COMPACT_ATOMS: atom_id res chain seq x y z
N MET A 1 -6.07 13.06 0.65
CA MET A 1 -7.18 12.18 1.09
C MET A 1 -6.79 10.73 0.82
N PHE A 2 -6.87 9.88 1.84
CA PHE A 2 -6.58 8.44 1.77
C PHE A 2 -7.89 7.64 1.76
N LYS A 3 -8.02 6.69 0.83
CA LYS A 3 -9.13 5.74 0.75
C LYS A 3 -8.56 4.33 0.60
N ILE A 4 -9.18 3.35 1.23
CA ILE A 4 -8.81 1.95 1.12
C ILE A 4 -10.07 1.10 1.05
N SER A 5 -10.03 0.03 0.28
CA SER A 5 -11.17 -0.85 0.03
C SER A 5 -10.69 -2.27 -0.26
N ASN A 6 -11.46 -3.27 0.17
CA ASN A 6 -11.17 -4.65 -0.19
C ASN A 6 -11.47 -4.88 -1.68
N THR A 7 -10.70 -5.75 -2.30
CA THR A 7 -11.00 -6.35 -3.60
C THR A 7 -11.22 -7.86 -3.41
N ASP A 8 -11.66 -8.57 -4.45
CA ASP A 8 -11.89 -10.01 -4.37
C ASP A 8 -10.62 -10.80 -3.99
N ASN A 9 -9.44 -10.27 -4.32
CA ASN A 9 -8.13 -10.91 -4.10
C ASN A 9 -7.13 -10.01 -3.35
N GLY A 10 -7.61 -9.12 -2.47
CA GLY A 10 -6.75 -8.27 -1.66
C GLY A 10 -7.34 -6.91 -1.36
N VAL A 11 -6.56 -5.86 -1.63
CA VAL A 11 -6.85 -4.49 -1.20
C VAL A 11 -6.48 -3.49 -2.29
N LYS A 12 -7.32 -2.46 -2.44
CA LYS A 12 -7.05 -1.29 -3.26
C LYS A 12 -7.06 -0.05 -2.38
N ALA A 13 -5.99 0.74 -2.44
CA ALA A 13 -5.87 2.02 -1.77
C ALA A 13 -5.65 3.15 -2.78
N PHE A 14 -6.19 4.32 -2.47
CA PHE A 14 -6.06 5.53 -3.27
C PHE A 14 -5.66 6.70 -2.38
N ILE A 15 -4.56 7.35 -2.73
CA ILE A 15 -3.95 8.41 -1.93
C ILE A 15 -3.82 9.65 -2.79
N THR A 16 -4.36 10.76 -2.30
CA THR A 16 -4.26 12.09 -2.94
C THR A 16 -3.46 13.03 -2.06
N GLY A 17 -2.67 13.92 -2.69
CA GLY A 17 -1.83 14.91 -1.99
C GLY A 17 -0.37 14.52 -1.79
N PHE A 18 0.04 13.34 -2.28
CA PHE A 18 1.43 12.89 -2.32
C PHE A 18 1.87 12.65 -3.75
N LYS A 19 3.17 12.84 -4.04
CA LYS A 19 3.73 12.50 -5.35
C LYS A 19 3.85 10.98 -5.47
N THR A 20 3.39 10.41 -6.57
CA THR A 20 3.49 8.96 -6.81
C THR A 20 4.92 8.47 -6.73
N GLU A 21 5.92 9.27 -7.11
CA GLU A 21 7.34 8.89 -7.03
C GLU A 21 7.80 8.62 -5.58
N GLU A 22 7.38 9.44 -4.62
CA GLU A 22 7.72 9.26 -3.21
C GLU A 22 7.01 8.02 -2.62
N LEU A 23 5.76 7.79 -3.05
CA LEU A 23 4.99 6.61 -2.69
C LEU A 23 5.56 5.32 -3.28
N SER A 24 5.91 5.34 -4.56
CA SER A 24 6.53 4.21 -5.26
C SER A 24 7.85 3.84 -4.61
N ALA A 25 8.69 4.82 -4.27
CA ALA A 25 9.95 4.57 -3.57
C ALA A 25 9.72 3.88 -2.21
N LYS A 26 8.79 4.39 -1.38
CA LYS A 26 8.42 3.79 -0.10
C LYS A 26 7.85 2.38 -0.24
N ILE A 27 7.02 2.16 -1.26
CA ILE A 27 6.41 0.84 -1.52
C ILE A 27 7.47 -0.16 -2.01
N GLN A 28 8.43 0.28 -2.83
CA GLN A 28 9.56 -0.57 -3.24
C GLN A 28 10.48 -0.92 -2.07
N GLU A 29 10.75 0.02 -1.15
CA GLU A 29 11.46 -0.30 0.10
C GLU A 29 10.71 -1.37 0.90
N CYS A 30 9.38 -1.24 0.99
CA CYS A 30 8.50 -2.24 1.59
C CYS A 30 8.62 -3.62 0.95
N GLN A 31 8.50 -3.72 -0.37
CA GLN A 31 8.60 -4.99 -1.09
C GLN A 31 9.95 -5.68 -0.88
N ASN A 32 11.02 -4.89 -0.74
CA ASN A 32 12.37 -5.40 -0.49
C ASN A 32 12.63 -5.76 0.99
N GLY A 33 11.62 -5.66 1.86
CA GLY A 33 11.75 -5.91 3.30
C GLY A 33 12.51 -4.82 4.05
N HIS A 34 12.80 -3.69 3.40
CA HIS A 34 13.43 -2.51 3.97
C HIS A 34 12.42 -1.41 4.26
N CYS A 35 11.15 -1.75 4.51
CA CYS A 35 10.21 -0.70 4.84
C CYS A 35 10.68 0.04 6.09
N SER A 36 10.95 1.32 5.93
CA SER A 36 11.36 2.22 7.00
C SER A 36 10.24 2.44 8.02
N CYS A 37 9.03 1.97 7.69
CA CYS A 37 7.88 1.93 8.56
C CYS A 37 7.60 0.50 9.05
N ASN A 38 6.85 0.40 10.14
CA ASN A 38 6.65 -0.83 10.91
C ASN A 38 5.67 -1.79 10.20
N CYS A 39 5.99 -2.21 8.98
CA CYS A 39 5.21 -3.20 8.25
C CYS A 39 5.32 -4.55 8.95
N ASP A 40 4.21 -4.98 9.54
CA ASP A 40 4.13 -6.27 10.22
C ASP A 40 4.58 -7.38 9.25
N PRO A 41 5.61 -8.18 9.61
CA PRO A 41 6.13 -9.21 8.73
C PRO A 41 5.09 -10.29 8.39
N GLN A 42 4.09 -10.52 9.24
CA GLN A 42 2.98 -11.44 8.96
C GLN A 42 2.04 -10.87 7.88
N ILE A 43 1.86 -9.54 7.85
CA ILE A 43 1.12 -8.85 6.81
C ILE A 43 1.89 -8.90 5.49
N MET A 44 3.20 -8.66 5.51
CA MET A 44 4.02 -8.74 4.30
C MET A 44 4.00 -10.14 3.68
N GLN A 45 3.99 -11.20 4.49
CA GLN A 45 3.87 -12.58 3.99
C GLN A 45 2.52 -12.88 3.34
N LYS A 46 1.46 -12.15 3.68
CA LYS A 46 0.14 -12.29 3.05
C LYS A 46 0.05 -11.56 1.71
N ILE A 47 0.98 -10.65 1.42
CA ILE A 47 1.02 -9.86 0.19
C ILE A 47 1.78 -10.66 -0.87
N GLU A 48 1.10 -10.94 -1.98
CA GLU A 48 1.69 -11.63 -3.13
C GLU A 48 2.22 -10.63 -4.16
N ASN A 49 1.49 -9.54 -4.38
CA ASN A 49 1.86 -8.51 -5.35
C ASN A 49 1.46 -7.11 -4.88
N ILE A 50 2.24 -6.10 -5.25
CA ILE A 50 1.87 -4.69 -5.07
C ILE A 50 2.09 -3.96 -6.38
N GLU A 51 1.02 -3.37 -6.90
CA GLU A 51 1.02 -2.53 -8.08
C GLU A 51 0.74 -1.09 -7.69
N VAL A 52 1.60 -0.18 -8.14
CA VAL A 52 1.46 1.25 -7.90
C VAL A 52 1.25 1.94 -9.23
N THR A 53 0.14 2.64 -9.36
CA THR A 53 -0.22 3.36 -10.58
C THR A 53 -0.46 4.83 -10.25
N SER A 54 0.09 5.71 -11.08
CA SER A 54 -0.22 7.14 -11.01
C SER A 54 -1.56 7.38 -11.69
N GLU A 55 -2.49 8.03 -11.01
CA GLU A 55 -3.70 8.60 -11.61
C GLU A 55 -3.64 10.13 -11.58
N LYS A 56 -4.46 10.79 -12.40
CA LYS A 56 -4.49 12.26 -12.53
C LYS A 56 -4.63 12.99 -11.19
N ASP A 57 -5.38 12.41 -10.26
CA ASP A 57 -5.70 13.03 -8.97
C ASP A 57 -4.92 12.44 -7.78
N GLY A 58 -4.06 11.45 -8.00
CA GLY A 58 -3.33 10.80 -6.92
C GLY A 58 -2.66 9.48 -7.32
N THR A 59 -2.40 8.63 -6.34
CA THR A 59 -1.74 7.34 -6.51
C THR A 59 -2.69 6.23 -6.15
N ASN A 60 -2.88 5.28 -7.07
CA ASN A 60 -3.59 4.03 -6.83
C ASN A 60 -2.58 2.95 -6.45
N ILE A 61 -2.86 2.22 -5.38
CA ILE A 61 -2.06 1.10 -4.91
C ILE A 61 -2.99 -0.11 -4.89
N ILE A 62 -2.64 -1.15 -5.62
CA ILE A 62 -3.37 -2.42 -5.66
C ILE A 62 -2.45 -3.45 -5.02
N ILE A 63 -2.93 -4.10 -3.98
CA ILE A 63 -2.20 -5.11 -3.23
C ILE A 63 -2.98 -6.41 -3.34
N SER A 64 -2.39 -7.40 -3.99
CA SER A 64 -2.99 -8.72 -4.14
C SER A 64 -2.43 -9.66 -3.09
N GLY A 65 -3.28 -10.51 -2.52
CA GLY A 65 -2.89 -11.52 -1.54
C GLY A 65 -3.97 -11.79 -0.50
N SER A 66 -3.63 -12.58 0.50
CA SER A 66 -4.55 -13.01 1.58
C SER A 66 -4.68 -11.94 2.67
N ILE A 67 -4.96 -10.70 2.26
CA ILE A 67 -5.00 -9.51 3.12
C ILE A 67 -6.25 -8.69 2.88
N ASN A 68 -6.71 -8.00 3.93
CA ASN A 68 -7.84 -7.08 3.85
C ASN A 68 -7.44 -5.66 4.26
N ALA A 69 -8.28 -4.70 3.87
CA ALA A 69 -8.14 -3.28 4.09
C ALA A 69 -8.06 -2.93 5.58
N LYS A 70 -8.71 -3.68 6.48
CA LYS A 70 -8.65 -3.38 7.92
C LYS A 70 -7.27 -3.66 8.52
N GLU A 71 -6.64 -4.74 8.05
CA GLU A 71 -5.28 -5.09 8.45
C GLU A 71 -4.25 -4.14 7.81
N LEU A 72 -4.49 -3.74 6.56
CA LEU A 72 -3.53 -2.92 5.81
C LEU A 72 -3.68 -1.42 6.08
N GLU A 73 -4.87 -0.90 6.37
CA GLU A 73 -5.13 0.53 6.60
C GLU A 73 -4.20 1.20 7.63
N PRO A 74 -4.02 0.66 8.86
CA PRO A 74 -3.17 1.31 9.85
C PRO A 74 -1.70 1.36 9.39
N LEU A 75 -1.20 0.29 8.76
CA LEU A 75 0.14 0.27 8.17
C LEU A 75 0.26 1.29 7.04
N MET A 76 -0.77 1.35 6.19
CA MET A 76 -1.09 2.38 5.20
C MET A 76 -0.75 3.78 5.69
N LYS A 77 -1.41 4.12 6.80
CA LYS A 77 -1.37 5.42 7.44
C LYS A 77 -0.04 5.69 8.14
N GLU A 78 0.58 4.70 8.78
CA GLU A 78 1.88 4.91 9.44
C GLU A 78 3.06 4.99 8.45
N CYS A 79 2.95 4.31 7.30
CA CYS A 79 4.02 4.27 6.29
C CYS A 79 3.99 5.41 5.28
N LEU A 80 2.78 5.82 4.89
CA LEU A 80 2.55 6.68 3.73
C LEU A 80 1.94 8.05 4.08
N LEU A 81 1.52 8.28 5.34
CA LEU A 81 0.99 9.56 5.83
C LEU A 81 1.81 10.04 7.04
#